data_AF-A0A353R2V7-F1
#
_entry.id   AF-A0A353R2V7-F1
#
_cell.length_a   1.000
_cell.length_b   1.000
_cell.length_c   1.000
_cell.angle_alpha   90.00
_cell.angle_beta   90.00
_cell.angle_gamma   90.00
#
_symmetry.space_group_name_H-M   'P 1'
#
loop_
_entity.id
_entity.type
_entity.pdbx_description
1 polymer ?
#
loop_
_entity_poly.entity_id
_entity_poly.type
_entity_poly.pdbx_seq_one_letter_code
_entity_poly.pdbx_strand_id
1 'polypeptide(L)'
;DERERLALPERIERLEADLERLGSRMADPDFYRRDAADIAADQHTLQELEAALVEAYERWESLEAQAQSVRAQEPERRSST
;
A
#
# COMPACT_ATOMS: atom_id res chain seq x y z
N ASP A 1 4.89 -0.06 -14.83
CA ASP A 1 6.17 -0.17 -14.10
C ASP A 1 6.69 1.16 -13.57
N GLU A 2 7.40 2.03 -14.30
CA GLU A 2 8.01 3.22 -13.67
C GLU A 2 6.99 4.26 -13.16
N ARG A 3 5.98 4.62 -13.97
CA ARG A 3 4.90 5.52 -13.52
C ARG A 3 4.11 4.96 -12.35
N GLU A 4 3.93 3.65 -12.33
CA GLU A 4 3.22 2.93 -11.28
C GLU A 4 4.03 2.93 -9.98
N ARG A 5 5.32 2.60 -10.04
CA ARG A 5 6.26 2.65 -8.92
C ARG A 5 6.31 4.02 -8.26
N LEU A 6 6.27 5.09 -9.06
CA LEU A 6 6.27 6.47 -8.56
C LEU A 6 4.94 6.89 -7.92
N ALA A 7 3.82 6.24 -8.29
CA ALA A 7 2.51 6.51 -7.71
C ALA A 7 2.19 5.65 -6.46
N LEU A 8 2.90 4.53 -6.28
CA LEU A 8 2.68 3.63 -5.14
C LEU A 8 2.97 4.27 -3.78
N PRO A 9 4.04 5.08 -3.58
CA PRO A 9 4.27 5.78 -2.31
C PRO A 9 3.07 6.64 -1.88
N GLU A 10 2.52 7.47 -2.77
CA GLU A 10 1.33 8.28 -2.45
C GLU A 10 0.11 7.41 -2.13
N ARG A 11 -0.05 6.29 -2.84
CA ARG A 11 -1.13 5.34 -2.58
C ARG A 11 -0.97 4.68 -1.20
N ILE A 12 0.25 4.29 -0.84
CA ILE A 12 0.60 3.69 0.46
C ILE A 12 0.30 4.69 1.57
N GLU A 13 0.78 5.93 1.47
CA GLU A 13 0.52 6.99 2.48
C GLU A 13 -0.99 7.22 2.69
N ARG A 14 -1.78 7.19 1.60
CA ARG A 14 -3.24 7.31 1.69
C ARG A 14 -3.88 6.12 2.40
N LEU A 15 -3.46 4.89 2.08
CA LEU A 15 -3.94 3.68 2.73
C LEU A 15 -3.60 3.66 4.22
N GLU A 16 -2.40 4.10 4.60
CA GLU A 16 -1.97 4.22 5.99
C GLU A 16 -2.82 5.25 6.76
N ALA A 17 -3.04 6.43 6.16
CA ALA A 17 -3.89 7.46 6.76
C ALA A 17 -5.36 7.00 6.92
N ASP A 18 -5.87 6.25 5.95
CA ASP A 18 -7.23 5.69 6.01
C ASP A 18 -7.35 4.62 7.11
N LEU A 19 -6.34 3.76 7.24
CA LEU A 19 -6.24 2.74 8.29
C LEU A 19 -6.11 3.36 9.69
N GLU A 20 -5.27 4.38 9.86
CA GLU A 20 -5.13 5.11 11.12
C GLU A 20 -6.45 5.78 11.52
N ARG A 21 -7.13 6.42 10.58
CA ARG A 21 -8.41 7.09 10.82
C ARG A 21 -9.49 6.09 11.22
N LEU A 22 -9.56 4.94 10.55
CA LEU A 22 -10.53 3.89 10.89
C LEU A 22 -10.20 3.25 12.24
N GLY A 23 -8.94 2.91 12.49
CA GLY A 23 -8.48 2.37 13.77
C GLY A 23 -8.75 3.33 14.94
N SER A 24 -8.55 4.63 14.73
CA SER A 24 -8.87 5.67 15.72
C SER A 24 -10.36 5.75 16.02
N ARG A 25 -11.23 5.64 14.99
CA ARG A 25 -12.68 5.55 15.17
C ARG A 25 -13.08 4.30 15.95
N MET A 26 -12.44 3.16 15.68
CA MET A 26 -12.72 1.88 16.35
C MET A 26 -12.19 1.82 17.79
N ALA A 27 -11.25 2.68 18.15
CA ALA A 27 -10.74 2.81 19.52
C ALA A 27 -11.70 3.58 20.45
N ASP A 28 -12.70 4.26 19.91
CA ASP A 28 -13.72 4.96 20.70
C ASP A 28 -14.66 3.93 21.39
N PRO A 29 -14.87 4.00 22.71
CA PRO A 29 -15.80 3.10 23.41
C PRO A 29 -17.25 3.14 22.90
N ASP A 30 -17.69 4.28 22.34
CA ASP A 30 -19.02 4.46 21.79
C ASP A 30 -19.17 3.77 20.42
N PHE A 31 -18.06 3.45 19.75
CA PHE A 31 -18.06 2.69 18.50
C PHE A 31 -18.77 1.33 18.66
N TYR A 32 -18.47 0.61 19.75
CA TYR A 32 -19.05 -0.71 20.02
C TYR A 32 -20.50 -0.65 20.52
N ARG A 33 -21.09 0.55 20.64
CA ARG A 33 -22.52 0.75 20.92
C ARG A 33 -23.35 0.90 19.64
N ARG A 34 -22.71 0.98 18.48
CA ARG A 34 -23.37 1.04 17.15
C ARG A 34 -23.97 -0.33 16.80
N ASP A 35 -24.77 -0.36 15.73
CA ASP A 35 -25.36 -1.59 15.23
C ASP A 35 -24.28 -2.59 14.78
N ALA A 36 -24.54 -3.88 15.00
CA ALA A 36 -23.60 -4.95 14.65
C ALA A 36 -23.25 -4.96 13.15
N ALA A 37 -24.19 -4.57 12.29
CA ALA A 37 -23.97 -4.45 10.85
C ALA A 37 -22.94 -3.35 10.51
N ASP A 38 -23.01 -2.20 11.19
CA ASP A 38 -22.07 -1.10 11.04
C ASP A 38 -20.66 -1.49 11.51
N ILE A 39 -20.58 -2.16 12.66
CA ILE A 39 -19.30 -2.65 13.21
C ILE A 39 -18.67 -3.67 12.26
N ALA A 40 -19.46 -4.62 11.75
CA ALA A 40 -18.98 -5.62 10.81
C ALA A 40 -18.52 -4.98 9.48
N ALA A 41 -19.21 -3.94 9.00
CA ALA A 41 -18.81 -3.21 7.81
C ALA A 41 -17.48 -2.48 8.01
N ASP A 42 -17.32 -1.73 9.12
CA ASP A 42 -16.06 -1.05 9.45
C ASP A 42 -14.91 -2.06 9.66
N GLN A 43 -15.17 -3.23 10.25
CA GLN A 43 -14.18 -4.33 10.36
C GLN A 43 -13.77 -4.90 9.00
N HIS A 44 -14.72 -5.10 8.08
CA HIS A 44 -14.41 -5.54 6.73
C HIS A 44 -13.55 -4.50 6.00
N THR A 45 -13.91 -3.22 6.10
CA THR A 45 -13.12 -2.13 5.52
C THR A 45 -11.71 -2.09 6.10
N LEU A 46 -11.53 -2.35 7.39
CA LEU A 46 -10.19 -2.43 8.00
C LEU A 46 -9.35 -3.53 7.34
N GLN A 47 -9.92 -4.73 7.19
CA GLN A 47 -9.23 -5.86 6.56
C GLN A 47 -8.88 -5.59 5.09
N GLU A 48 -9.78 -4.92 4.35
CA GLU A 48 -9.53 -4.53 2.96
C GLU A 48 -8.39 -3.50 2.86
N LEU A 49 -8.34 -2.53 3.77
CA LEU A 49 -7.27 -1.53 3.81
C LEU A 49 -5.92 -2.16 4.16
N GLU A 50 -5.90 -3.06 5.15
CA GLU A 50 -4.70 -3.82 5.53
C GLU A 50 -4.16 -4.65 4.37
N ALA A 51 -5.04 -5.39 3.69
CA ALA A 51 -4.67 -6.21 2.54
C ALA A 51 -4.16 -5.36 1.37
N ALA A 52 -4.85 -4.26 1.06
CA ALA A 52 -4.45 -3.35 -0.01
C ALA A 52 -3.11 -2.65 0.28
N LEU A 53 -2.81 -2.36 1.55
CA LEU A 53 -1.53 -1.78 1.96
C LEU A 53 -0.39 -2.76 1.73
N VAL A 54 -0.56 -4.03 2.16
CA VAL A 54 0.43 -5.09 1.92
C VAL A 54 0.68 -5.29 0.43
N GLU A 55 -0.39 -5.40 -0.37
CA GLU A 55 -0.28 -5.56 -1.84
C GLU A 55 0.46 -4.38 -2.49
N ALA A 56 0.20 -3.15 -2.04
CA ALA A 56 0.87 -1.97 -2.56
C ALA A 56 2.38 -1.97 -2.26
N TYR A 57 2.76 -2.38 -1.06
CA TYR A 57 4.17 -2.54 -0.68
C TYR A 57 4.86 -3.65 -1.50
N GLU A 58 4.26 -4.84 -1.59
CA GLU A 58 4.80 -5.96 -2.38
C GLU A 58 4.98 -5.58 -3.86
N ARG A 59 4.00 -4.86 -4.42
CA ARG A 59 4.07 -4.36 -5.79
C ARG A 59 5.19 -3.34 -5.96
N TRP A 60 5.37 -2.43 -5.01
CA TRP A 60 6.42 -1.43 -5.07
C TRP A 60 7.80 -2.06 -5.01
N GLU A 61 8.03 -2.98 -4.07
CA GLU A 61 9.29 -3.73 -3.95
C GLU A 61 9.60 -4.54 -5.22
N SER A 62 8.60 -5.21 -5.80
CA SER A 62 8.74 -5.93 -7.06
C SER A 62 9.17 -5.01 -8.21
N LEU A 63 8.61 -3.80 -8.29
CA LEU A 63 8.96 -2.81 -9.31
C LEU A 63 10.35 -2.21 -9.08
N GLU A 64 10.74 -1.96 -7.82
CA GLU A 64 12.12 -1.55 -7.47
C GLU A 64 13.14 -2.62 -7.86
N ALA A 65 12.88 -3.89 -7.54
CA ALA A 65 13.77 -5.00 -7.88
C ALA A 65 13.95 -5.12 -9.41
N GLN A 66 12.88 -4.96 -10.17
CA GLN A 66 12.94 -4.93 -11.64
C GLN A 66 13.77 -3.75 -12.15
N ALA A 67 13.52 -2.53 -11.64
CA ALA A 67 14.28 -1.34 -12.01
C ALA A 67 15.77 -1.47 -11.67
N GLN A 68 16.12 -2.03 -10.51
CA GLN A 68 17.49 -2.29 -10.08
C GLN A 68 18.16 -3.34 -10.97
N SER A 69 17.46 -4.41 -11.34
CA SER A 69 17.99 -5.47 -12.21
C SER A 69 18.28 -4.97 -13.64
N VAL A 70 17.47 -4.05 -14.16
CA VAL A 70 17.71 -3.41 -15.46
C VAL A 70 18.95 -2.51 -15.39
N ARG A 71 19.08 -1.73 -14.31
CA ARG A 71 20.23 -0.82 -14.11
C ARG A 71 21.53 -1.57 -13.84
N ALA A 72 21.49 -2.69 -13.12
CA ALA A 72 22.66 -3.51 -12.81
C ALA A 72 23.19 -4.28 -14.05
N GLN A 73 22.36 -4.51 -15.06
CA GLN A 73 22.75 -5.15 -16.32
C GLN A 73 23.32 -4.17 -17.37
N GLU A 74 23.42 -2.87 -17.05
CA GLU A 74 23.90 -1.82 -17.97
C GLU A 74 25.26 -1.20 -17.57
N PRO A 75 26.40 -1.95 -17.60
CA PRO A 75 27.71 -1.30 -17.75
C PRO A 75 28.52 -1.68 -19.01
N GLU A 76 28.07 -2.60 -19.88
CA GLU A 76 28.95 -3.18 -20.92
C GLU A 76 28.51 -2.94 -22.38
N ARG A 77 27.45 -2.17 -22.64
CA ARG A 77 26.92 -1.95 -24.02
C ARG A 77 27.30 -0.61 -24.67
N ARG A 78 27.97 0.30 -23.95
CA ARG A 78 28.34 1.66 -24.46
C ARG A 78 29.83 1.86 -24.79
N SER A 79 30.65 0.80 -24.80
CA SER A 79 32.09 0.88 -25.09
C SER A 79 32.50 0.12 -26.37
N SER A 80 31.68 0.17 -27.41
CA SER A 80 32.07 -0.32 -28.74
C SER A 80 31.42 0.54 -29.83
N THR A 81 31.94 1.75 -30.01
CA THR A 81 32.09 2.43 -31.31
C THR A 81 33.17 3.50 -31.15
#